data_AF-A0A551ZLB8-F1
#
_entry.id   AF-A0A551ZLB8-F1
#
_cell.length_a   1.000
_cell.length_b   1.000
_cell.length_c   1.000
_cell.angle_alpha   90.00
_cell.angle_beta   90.00
_cell.angle_gamma   90.00
#
_symmetry.space_group_name_H-M   'P 1'
#
loop_
_entity.id
_entity.type
_entity.pdbx_description
1 polymer ?
#
loop_
_entity_poly.entity_id
_entity_poly.type
_entity_poly.pdbx_seq_one_letter_code
_entity_poly.pdbx_strand_id
1 'polypeptide(L)'
;MEVKQLGFLGMLSYFQVVIAGITDPRSAGNATRYSLKDAILGAFAAFFRQNESFLEYQRQLNSRCGRDNAQSLFGLVNIPTVEQMRNILDGIAAKHLFPWFRWIDQGL
;
A
#
# COMPACT_ATOMS: atom_id res chain seq x y z
N MET A 1 -2.41 12.75 17.40
CA MET A 1 -1.21 11.91 17.67
C MET A 1 -0.02 12.68 17.11
N GLU A 2 0.80 13.28 17.97
CA GLU A 2 2.04 13.97 17.54
C GLU A 2 3.05 12.92 17.06
N VAL A 3 3.19 12.76 15.75
CA VAL A 3 4.31 12.03 15.16
C VAL A 3 5.31 13.10 14.71
N LYS A 4 6.27 13.42 15.60
CA LYS A 4 7.24 14.52 15.42
C LYS A 4 8.56 14.11 14.77
N GLN A 5 8.68 12.87 14.27
CA GLN A 5 9.85 12.45 13.50
C GLN A 5 9.46 11.73 12.23
N LEU A 6 10.02 12.19 11.11
CA LEU A 6 9.97 11.54 9.82
C LEU A 6 10.79 10.24 9.87
N GLY A 7 10.14 9.15 10.25
CA GLY A 7 10.68 7.79 10.19
C GLY A 7 9.75 6.88 9.42
N PHE A 8 10.24 5.72 8.95
CA PHE A 8 9.46 4.78 8.12
C PHE A 8 8.12 4.42 8.77
N LEU A 9 8.11 4.08 10.06
CA LEU A 9 6.89 3.73 10.78
C LEU A 9 5.92 4.90 10.89
N GLY A 10 6.41 6.11 11.13
CA GLY A 10 5.57 7.32 11.17
C GLY A 10 4.96 7.63 9.82
N MET A 11 5.77 7.53 8.76
CA MET A 11 5.37 7.74 7.37
C MET A 11 4.34 6.71 6.91
N LEU A 12 4.55 5.42 7.19
CA LEU A 12 3.60 4.35 6.87
C LEU A 12 2.30 4.50 7.67
N SER A 13 2.39 4.88 8.96
CA SER A 13 1.21 5.10 9.80
C SER A 13 0.36 6.25 9.27
N TYR A 14 0.97 7.38 8.91
CA TYR A 14 0.24 8.50 8.33
C TYR A 14 -0.29 8.18 6.93
N PHE A 15 0.47 7.43 6.13
CA PHE A 15 0.00 6.94 4.82
C PHE A 15 -1.28 6.12 4.96
N GLN A 16 -1.31 5.17 5.91
CA GLN A 16 -2.49 4.34 6.19
C GLN A 16 -3.71 5.18 6.61
N VAL A 17 -3.51 6.25 7.39
CA VAL A 17 -4.59 7.20 7.75
C VAL A 17 -5.13 7.91 6.52
N VAL A 18 -4.25 8.42 5.64
CA VAL A 18 -4.66 9.15 4.43
C VAL A 18 -5.43 8.25 3.46
N ILE A 19 -4.95 7.03 3.20
CA ILE A 19 -5.59 6.12 2.24
C ILE A 19 -6.92 5.54 2.76
N ALA A 20 -7.10 5.47 4.09
CA ALA A 20 -8.37 5.06 4.69
C ALA A 20 -9.51 6.06 4.42
N GLY A 21 -9.18 7.33 4.12
CA GLY A 21 -10.14 8.34 3.72
C GLY A 21 -10.54 8.31 2.25
N ILE A 22 -9.98 7.41 1.44
CA ILE A 22 -10.28 7.31 0.00
C ILE A 22 -11.49 6.40 -0.21
N THR A 23 -12.56 6.95 -0.75
CA THR A 23 -13.72 6.16 -1.17
C THR A 23 -13.36 5.33 -2.40
N ASP A 24 -13.66 4.04 -2.33
CA ASP A 24 -13.50 3.14 -3.47
C ASP A 24 -14.53 3.46 -4.57
N PRO A 25 -14.11 3.89 -5.77
CA PRO A 25 -15.04 4.25 -6.84
C PRO A 25 -15.59 3.02 -7.56
N ARG A 26 -15.06 1.82 -7.31
CA ARG A 26 -15.49 0.58 -7.98
C ARG A 26 -16.83 0.12 -7.44
N SER A 27 -17.67 -0.42 -8.31
CA SER A 27 -18.89 -1.11 -7.89
C SER A 27 -18.58 -2.40 -7.14
N ALA A 28 -19.41 -2.73 -6.15
CA ALA A 28 -19.27 -3.97 -5.39
C ALA A 28 -19.33 -5.21 -6.29
N GLY A 29 -18.48 -6.20 -6.00
CA GLY A 29 -18.44 -7.48 -6.70
C GLY A 29 -17.02 -7.99 -6.89
N ASN A 30 -16.77 -8.68 -8.01
CA ASN A 30 -15.44 -9.21 -8.32
C ASN A 30 -14.36 -8.13 -8.40
N ALA A 31 -14.74 -6.93 -8.86
CA ALA A 31 -13.85 -5.78 -8.94
C ALA A 31 -13.28 -5.36 -7.58
N THR A 32 -13.99 -5.63 -6.47
CA THR A 32 -13.59 -5.28 -5.09
C THR A 32 -13.06 -6.47 -4.30
N ARG A 33 -12.69 -7.59 -4.96
CA ARG A 33 -12.05 -8.75 -4.30
C ARG A 33 -10.81 -8.35 -3.48
N TYR A 34 -10.03 -7.42 -4.00
CA TYR A 34 -8.96 -6.75 -3.26
C TYR A 34 -9.45 -5.39 -2.79
N SER A 35 -9.30 -5.11 -1.50
CA SER A 35 -9.63 -3.81 -0.94
C SER A 35 -8.79 -2.71 -1.60
N LEU A 36 -9.33 -1.49 -1.69
CA LEU A 36 -8.56 -0.35 -2.19
C LEU A 36 -7.31 -0.12 -1.34
N LYS A 37 -7.42 -0.30 -0.02
CA LYS A 37 -6.30 -0.23 0.93
C LYS A 37 -5.18 -1.21 0.56
N ASP A 38 -5.50 -2.48 0.33
CA ASP A 38 -4.51 -3.50 -0.04
C ASP A 38 -3.85 -3.19 -1.40
N ALA A 39 -4.62 -2.67 -2.36
CA ALA A 39 -4.07 -2.28 -3.66
C ALA A 39 -3.07 -1.12 -3.53
N ILE A 40 -3.41 -0.08 -2.76
CA ILE A 40 -2.53 1.08 -2.54
C ILE A 40 -1.29 0.68 -1.74
N LEU A 41 -1.45 -0.04 -0.63
CA LEU A 41 -0.32 -0.51 0.18
C LEU A 41 0.56 -1.48 -0.61
N GLY A 42 -0.04 -2.34 -1.43
CA GLY A 42 0.69 -3.26 -2.30
C GLY A 42 1.55 -2.55 -3.33
N ALA A 43 1.01 -1.50 -3.96
CA ALA A 43 1.77 -0.71 -4.93
C ALA A 43 2.93 0.02 -4.23
N PHE A 44 2.66 0.64 -3.07
CA PHE A 44 3.72 1.25 -2.25
C PHE A 44 4.79 0.24 -1.86
N ALA A 45 4.39 -0.96 -1.40
CA ALA A 45 5.29 -2.03 -1.04
C ALA A 45 6.09 -2.55 -2.23
N ALA A 46 5.52 -2.63 -3.43
CA ALA A 46 6.20 -3.04 -4.66
C ALA A 46 7.21 -1.99 -5.14
N PHE A 47 6.90 -0.69 -5.00
CA PHE A 47 7.89 0.36 -5.25
C PHE A 47 9.03 0.34 -4.23
N PHE A 48 8.72 0.09 -2.96
CA PHE A 48 9.71 -0.02 -1.90
C PHE A 48 10.56 -1.30 -2.03
N ARG A 49 9.94 -2.41 -2.45
CA ARG A 49 10.54 -3.71 -2.66
C ARG A 49 10.67 -3.98 -4.14
N GLN A 50 11.79 -3.58 -4.72
CA GLN A 50 12.11 -3.69 -6.14
C GLN A 50 12.44 -5.13 -6.57
N ASN A 51 11.56 -6.08 -6.25
CA ASN A 51 11.66 -7.46 -6.68
C ASN A 51 11.06 -7.60 -8.09
N GLU A 52 11.66 -8.41 -8.97
CA GLU A 52 11.17 -8.63 -10.34
C GLU A 52 9.71 -9.10 -10.39
N SER A 53 9.33 -10.01 -9.48
CA SER A 53 7.95 -10.39 -9.25
C SER A 53 7.61 -10.21 -7.77
N PHE A 54 6.92 -9.12 -7.46
CA PHE A 54 6.56 -8.79 -6.07
C PHE A 54 5.75 -9.90 -5.40
N LEU A 55 4.68 -10.37 -6.05
CA LEU A 55 3.79 -11.39 -5.49
C LEU A 55 4.52 -12.72 -5.29
N GLU A 56 5.30 -13.15 -6.29
CA GLU A 56 6.02 -14.42 -6.21
C GLU A 56 7.10 -14.39 -5.14
N TYR A 57 7.83 -13.27 -5.04
CA TYR A 57 8.80 -13.08 -3.97
C TYR A 57 8.15 -13.19 -2.58
N GLN A 58 6.99 -12.56 -2.36
CA GLN A 58 6.30 -12.67 -1.06
C GLN A 58 5.83 -14.11 -0.79
N ARG A 59 5.34 -14.83 -1.80
CA ARG A 59 4.95 -16.25 -1.67
C ARG A 59 6.13 -17.14 -1.28
N GLN A 60 7.27 -16.96 -1.94
CA GLN A 60 8.49 -17.72 -1.63
C GLN A 60 9.01 -17.40 -0.24
N LEU A 61 9.01 -16.11 0.15
CA LEU A 61 9.43 -15.71 1.48
C LEU A 61 8.51 -16.30 2.55
N ASN A 62 7.20 -16.26 2.34
CA ASN A 62 6.24 -16.87 3.26
C ASN A 62 6.44 -18.40 3.35
N SER A 63 6.67 -19.07 2.23
CA SER A 63 6.93 -20.53 2.21
C SER A 63 8.21 -20.90 2.95
N ARG A 64 9.26 -20.07 2.88
CA ARG A 64 10.56 -20.34 3.52
C ARG A 64 10.62 -19.90 4.99
N CYS A 65 9.91 -18.82 5.34
CA CYS A 65 10.07 -18.15 6.63
C CYS A 65 8.78 -18.06 7.47
N GLY A 66 7.64 -18.53 6.95
CA GLY A 66 6.33 -18.43 7.60
C GLY A 66 5.77 -17.01 7.69
N ARG A 67 6.40 -16.04 7.03
CA ARG A 67 6.00 -14.64 6.98
C ARG A 67 6.51 -13.98 5.70
N ASP A 68 5.77 -13.02 5.18
CA ASP A 68 6.21 -12.15 4.08
C ASP A 68 6.24 -10.67 4.48
N ASN A 69 6.85 -9.84 3.64
CA ASN A 69 7.00 -8.42 3.94
C ASN A 69 5.72 -7.63 3.74
N ALA A 70 4.89 -8.02 2.77
CA ALA A 70 3.64 -7.32 2.50
C ALA A 70 2.75 -7.34 3.74
N GLN A 71 2.65 -8.49 4.40
CA GLN A 71 1.93 -8.63 5.66
C GLN A 71 2.68 -8.00 6.83
N SER A 72 3.95 -8.38 7.06
CA SER A 72 4.65 -8.01 8.30
C SER A 72 5.18 -6.57 8.36
N LEU A 73 5.58 -5.99 7.23
CA LEU A 73 6.12 -4.61 7.17
C LEU A 73 5.07 -3.59 6.76
N PHE A 74 4.17 -3.94 5.83
CA PHE A 74 3.24 -2.99 5.23
C PHE A 74 1.79 -3.16 5.70
N GLY A 75 1.46 -4.30 6.32
CA GLY A 75 0.12 -4.58 6.86
C GLY A 75 -0.92 -4.93 5.81
N LEU A 76 -0.52 -5.47 4.65
CA LEU A 76 -1.46 -6.01 3.67
C LEU A 76 -2.17 -7.24 4.23
N VAL A 77 -3.47 -7.38 3.90
CA VAL A 77 -4.24 -8.59 4.20
C VAL A 77 -4.20 -9.54 2.99
N ASN A 78 -4.48 -8.99 1.80
CA ASN A 78 -4.44 -9.73 0.54
C ASN A 78 -3.43 -9.09 -0.41
N ILE A 79 -2.62 -9.90 -1.10
CA ILE A 79 -1.60 -9.40 -2.02
C ILE A 79 -2.12 -9.53 -3.46
N PRO A 80 -2.57 -8.44 -4.12
CA PRO A 80 -2.87 -8.44 -5.54
C PRO A 80 -1.60 -8.60 -6.40
N THR A 81 -1.75 -8.94 -7.68
CA THR A 81 -0.64 -8.82 -8.65
C THR A 81 -0.38 -7.35 -8.96
N VAL A 82 0.80 -7.03 -9.48
CA VAL A 82 1.14 -5.64 -9.86
C VAL A 82 0.19 -5.13 -10.94
N GLU A 83 -0.21 -5.99 -11.88
CA GLU A 83 -1.19 -5.67 -12.92
C GLU A 83 -2.55 -5.35 -12.30
N GLN A 84 -2.99 -6.12 -11.31
CA GLN A 84 -4.25 -5.87 -10.62
C GLN A 84 -4.18 -4.59 -9.78
N MET A 85 -3.05 -4.30 -9.14
CA MET A 85 -2.85 -3.01 -8.45
C MET A 85 -2.99 -1.85 -9.45
N ARG A 86 -2.32 -1.92 -10.60
CA ARG A 86 -2.40 -0.89 -11.64
C ARG A 86 -3.83 -0.69 -12.14
N ASN A 87 -4.53 -1.77 -12.47
CA ASN A 87 -5.93 -1.73 -12.91
C ASN A 87 -6.85 -1.00 -11.90
N ILE A 88 -6.58 -1.15 -10.60
CA ILE A 88 -7.35 -0.47 -9.55
C ILE A 88 -6.92 0.99 -9.43
N LEU A 89 -5.62 1.24 -9.41
CA LEU A 89 -5.04 2.55 -9.08
C LEU A 89 -5.08 3.55 -10.22
N ASP A 90 -5.11 3.11 -11.49
CA ASP A 90 -5.24 4.00 -12.66
C ASP A 90 -6.56 4.79 -12.63
N GLY A 91 -7.58 4.29 -11.92
CA GLY A 91 -8.85 4.99 -11.70
C GLY A 91 -8.88 5.92 -10.50
N ILE A 92 -7.79 6.05 -9.73
CA ILE A 92 -7.75 6.81 -8.48
C ILE A 92 -6.92 8.09 -8.66
N ALA A 93 -7.52 9.24 -8.35
CA ALA A 93 -6.83 10.51 -8.49
C ALA A 93 -5.70 10.66 -7.44
N ALA A 94 -4.49 11.00 -7.89
CA ALA A 94 -3.33 11.19 -7.01
C ALA A 94 -3.52 12.29 -5.95
N LYS A 95 -4.45 13.24 -6.16
CA LYS A 95 -4.77 14.33 -5.22
C LYS A 95 -5.11 13.84 -3.80
N HIS A 96 -5.62 12.62 -3.68
CA HIS A 96 -5.92 12.00 -2.39
C HIS A 96 -4.66 11.81 -1.52
N LEU A 97 -3.48 11.70 -2.13
CA LEU A 97 -2.20 11.52 -1.43
C LEU A 97 -1.50 12.84 -1.08
N PHE A 98 -2.00 13.99 -1.52
CA PHE A 98 -1.37 15.29 -1.27
C PHE A 98 -1.19 15.64 0.21
N PRO A 99 -2.11 15.29 1.14
CA PRO A 99 -1.87 15.47 2.57
C PRO A 99 -0.63 14.73 3.06
N TRP A 100 -0.42 13.50 2.59
CA TRP A 100 0.74 12.69 2.92
C TRP A 100 2.04 13.29 2.38
N PHE A 101 2.06 13.75 1.12
CA PHE A 101 3.22 14.43 0.55
C PHE A 101 3.59 15.71 1.29
N ARG A 102 2.60 16.55 1.64
CA ARG A 102 2.85 17.78 2.43
C ARG A 102 3.42 17.47 3.82
N TRP A 103 2.95 16.39 4.45
CA TRP A 103 3.49 15.98 5.75
C TRP A 103 4.94 15.51 5.65
N ILE A 104 5.31 14.79 4.57
CA ILE A 104 6.71 14.42 4.32
C ILE A 104 7.57 15.66 4.11
N ASP A 105 7.13 16.59 3.26
CA ASP A 105 7.84 17.83 2.95
C ASP A 105 8.12 18.68 4.19
N GLN A 106 7.18 18.75 5.14
CA GLN A 106 7.36 19.44 6.43
C GLN A 106 8.32 18.74 7.39
N GLY A 107 8.62 17.46 7.17
CA GLY A 107 9.48 16.64 8.01
C GLY A 107 10.91 16.47 7.49
N LEU A 108 11.21 16.97 6.28
CA LEU A 108 12.54 17.03 5.67
C LEU A 108 13.26 18.32 6.07
#